data_AF-A0AA90ZWN7-F1
#
_entry.id   AF-A0AA90ZWN7-F1
#
_cell.length_a   1.000
_cell.length_b   1.000
_cell.length_c   1.000
_cell.angle_alpha   90.00
_cell.angle_beta   90.00
_cell.angle_gamma   90.00
#
_symmetry.space_group_name_H-M   'P 1'
#
loop_
_entity.id
_entity.type
_entity.pdbx_description
1 polymer ?
#
loop_
_entity_poly.entity_id
_entity_poly.type
_entity_poly.pdbx_seq_one_letter_code
_entity_poly.pdbx_strand_id
1 'polypeptide(L)'
;MTGIKKDGTAAKHWYKLSFVNESGFYALVLGSKLPTAVKFKNRVTSDVLPQIRKKGGYIPVQQGESDTSIIFVFVPSETHIASSACRIPQKLSPYAL
;
A
#
# COMPACT_ATOMS: atom_id res chain seq x y z
N MET A 1 23.57 32.75 -5.63
CA MET A 1 22.68 33.90 -5.92
C MET A 1 22.40 33.90 -7.42
N THR A 2 21.15 33.75 -7.82
CA THR A 2 20.71 33.90 -9.22
C THR A 2 20.86 35.38 -9.57
N GLY A 3 21.67 35.73 -10.57
CA GLY A 3 22.20 37.08 -10.78
C GLY A 3 21.18 38.23 -10.85
N ILE A 4 21.66 39.47 -10.75
CA ILE A 4 20.82 40.66 -10.89
C ILE A 4 20.71 41.02 -12.38
N LYS A 5 19.50 41.33 -12.85
CA LYS A 5 19.28 41.80 -14.23
C LYS A 5 19.78 43.24 -14.39
N LYS A 6 20.01 43.71 -15.62
CA LYS A 6 20.42 45.11 -15.91
C LYS A 6 19.51 46.15 -15.23
N ASP A 7 18.25 45.80 -14.99
CA ASP A 7 17.23 46.66 -14.38
C ASP A 7 17.24 46.65 -12.84
N GLY A 8 18.28 46.09 -12.19
CA GLY A 8 18.42 46.03 -10.73
C GLY A 8 17.50 45.03 -10.03
N THR A 9 16.57 44.40 -10.75
CA THR A 9 15.65 43.40 -10.18
C THR A 9 16.31 42.02 -10.08
N ALA A 10 16.08 41.32 -8.98
CA ALA A 10 16.59 39.97 -8.77
C ALA A 10 16.07 38.99 -9.84
N ALA A 11 16.96 38.20 -10.47
CA ALA A 11 16.53 37.18 -11.42
C ALA A 11 15.90 35.99 -10.68
N LYS A 12 14.59 35.81 -10.85
CA LYS A 12 13.88 34.63 -10.36
C LYS A 12 14.03 33.48 -11.35
N HIS A 13 14.59 32.36 -10.90
CA HIS A 13 14.54 31.10 -11.63
C HIS A 13 13.28 30.34 -11.22
N TRP A 14 12.40 30.07 -12.19
CA TRP A 14 11.25 29.20 -12.00
C TRP A 14 11.64 27.79 -12.41
N TYR A 15 11.73 26.89 -11.44
CA TYR A 15 11.90 25.47 -11.71
C TYR A 15 10.55 24.77 -11.57
N LYS A 16 10.22 23.94 -12.56
CA LYS A 16 9.01 23.11 -12.52
C LYS A 16 9.30 21.86 -11.69
N LEU A 17 8.76 21.82 -10.48
CA LEU A 17 8.71 20.58 -9.69
C LEU A 17 7.54 19.74 -10.19
N SER A 18 7.82 18.53 -10.67
CA SER A 18 6.78 17.55 -10.98
C SER A 18 6.43 16.79 -9.70
N PHE A 19 5.27 17.10 -9.11
CA PHE A 19 4.72 16.34 -8.01
C PHE A 19 3.87 15.19 -8.56
N VAL A 20 4.12 13.99 -8.06
CA VAL A 20 3.36 12.78 -8.43
C VAL A 20 2.54 12.36 -7.22
N ASN A 21 1.27 12.02 -7.44
CA ASN A 21 0.41 11.45 -6.41
C ASN A 21 0.70 9.96 -6.21
N GLU A 22 0.10 9.36 -5.19
CA GLU A 22 0.26 7.95 -4.86
C GLU A 22 -0.11 7.02 -6.04
N SER A 23 -1.26 7.25 -6.67
CA SER A 23 -1.73 6.43 -7.78
C SER A 23 -0.83 6.54 -9.02
N GLY A 24 -0.35 7.74 -9.33
CA GLY A 24 0.59 8.00 -10.42
C GLY A 24 1.97 7.42 -10.12
N PHE A 25 2.41 7.43 -8.86
CA PHE A 25 3.65 6.80 -8.45
C PHE A 25 3.61 5.29 -8.72
N TYR A 26 2.54 4.61 -8.32
CA TYR A 26 2.39 3.17 -8.59
C TYR A 26 2.34 2.86 -10.09
N ALA A 27 1.61 3.64 -10.87
CA ALA A 27 1.56 3.48 -12.32
C ALA A 27 2.95 3.61 -12.97
N LEU A 28 3.72 4.62 -12.55
CA LEU A 28 5.09 4.83 -13.02
C LEU A 28 6.01 3.68 -12.64
N VAL A 29 5.97 3.22 -11.39
CA VAL A 29 6.82 2.13 -10.91
C VAL A 29 6.53 0.82 -11.65
N LEU A 30 5.26 0.50 -11.90
CA LEU A 30 4.87 -0.72 -12.61
C LEU A 30 5.22 -0.67 -14.11
N GLY A 31 5.10 0.51 -14.73
CA GLY A 31 5.43 0.71 -16.15
C GLY A 31 6.90 1.04 -16.45
N SER A 32 7.72 1.34 -15.43
CA SER A 32 9.11 1.76 -15.61
C SER A 32 10.05 0.59 -15.93
N LYS A 33 11.05 0.87 -16.78
CA LYS A 33 12.16 -0.05 -17.12
C LYS A 33 13.42 0.18 -16.26
N LEU A 34 13.37 1.12 -15.32
CA LEU A 34 14.50 1.42 -14.44
C LEU A 34 14.77 0.20 -13.52
N PRO A 35 16.03 -0.25 -13.35
CA PRO A 35 16.34 -1.43 -12.55
C PRO A 35 15.85 -1.33 -11.10
N THR A 36 15.86 -0.13 -10.51
CA THR A 36 15.34 0.11 -9.16
C THR A 36 13.84 -0.13 -9.07
N ALA A 37 13.07 0.34 -10.06
CA ALA A 37 11.62 0.13 -10.11
C ALA A 37 11.27 -1.34 -10.33
N VAL A 38 12.04 -2.05 -11.18
CA VAL A 38 11.87 -3.49 -11.40
C VAL A 38 12.13 -4.28 -10.10
N LYS A 39 13.20 -3.96 -9.37
CA LYS A 39 13.49 -4.59 -8.07
C LYS A 39 12.35 -4.36 -7.07
N PHE A 40 11.83 -3.14 -6.99
CA PHE A 40 10.70 -2.83 -6.12
C PHE A 40 9.45 -3.61 -6.52
N LYS A 41 9.08 -3.61 -7.80
CA LYS A 41 7.96 -4.40 -8.34
C LYS A 41 8.09 -5.88 -7.98
N ASN A 42 9.29 -6.44 -8.12
CA ASN A 42 9.56 -7.84 -7.77
C ASN A 42 9.37 -8.07 -6.26
N ARG A 43 9.91 -7.20 -5.39
CA ARG A 43 9.70 -7.30 -3.94
C ARG A 43 8.22 -7.21 -3.54
N VAL A 44 7.49 -6.26 -4.13
CA VAL A 44 6.04 -6.13 -3.88
C VAL A 44 5.31 -7.41 -4.28
N THR A 45 5.67 -8.00 -5.41
CA THR A 45 4.99 -9.21 -5.93
C THR A 45 5.39 -10.49 -5.19
N SER A 46 6.64 -10.60 -4.76
CA SER A 46 7.16 -11.78 -4.06
C SER A 46 6.82 -11.81 -2.58
N ASP A 47 6.85 -10.65 -1.90
CA ASP A 47 6.78 -10.61 -0.44
C ASP A 47 5.47 -9.97 0.03
N VAL A 48 5.13 -8.80 -0.51
CA VAL A 48 4.05 -7.95 0.01
C VAL A 48 2.68 -8.50 -0.38
N LEU A 49 2.45 -8.72 -1.67
CA LEU A 49 1.16 -9.20 -2.17
C LEU A 49 0.80 -10.61 -1.66
N PRO A 50 1.73 -11.59 -1.60
CA PRO A 50 1.41 -12.90 -1.06
C PRO A 50 1.04 -12.85 0.42
N GLN A 51 1.66 -11.97 1.21
CA GLN A 51 1.29 -11.76 2.61
C GLN A 51 -0.11 -11.17 2.74
N ILE A 52 -0.44 -10.13 1.97
CA ILE A 52 -1.79 -9.53 1.98
C ILE A 52 -2.85 -10.55 1.57
N ARG A 53 -2.59 -11.36 0.53
CA ARG A 53 -3.55 -12.39 0.07
C ARG A 53 -3.81 -13.49 1.11
N LYS A 54 -2.78 -13.87 1.87
CA LYS A 54 -2.88 -14.95 2.86
C LYS A 54 -3.40 -14.48 4.22
N LYS A 55 -2.97 -13.30 4.67
CA LYS A 55 -3.22 -12.79 6.03
C LYS A 55 -4.21 -11.63 6.08
N GLY A 56 -4.62 -11.08 4.93
CA GLY A 56 -5.45 -9.88 4.85
C GLY A 56 -4.68 -8.56 5.06
N GLY A 57 -3.39 -8.62 5.37
CA GLY A 57 -2.56 -7.43 5.60
C GLY A 57 -1.07 -7.72 5.46
N TYR A 58 -0.28 -6.66 5.24
CA TYR A 58 1.17 -6.72 5.27
C TYR A 58 1.65 -6.08 6.57
N ILE A 59 2.30 -6.88 7.42
CA ILE A 59 2.92 -6.40 8.65
C ILE A 59 4.39 -6.76 8.54
N PRO A 60 5.30 -5.77 8.51
CA PRO A 60 6.72 -6.04 8.43
C PRO A 60 7.15 -6.71 9.75
N VAL A 61 7.19 -8.04 9.75
CA VAL A 61 7.70 -8.81 10.87
C VAL A 61 9.21 -8.64 10.89
N GLN A 62 9.74 -7.84 11.81
CA GLN A 62 11.15 -7.93 12.14
C GLN A 62 11.33 -9.21 12.96
N GLN A 63 12.26 -10.07 12.54
CA GLN A 63 12.61 -11.31 13.26
C GLN A 63 13.18 -10.92 14.63
N GLY A 64 12.31 -10.80 15.64
CA GLY A 64 12.71 -10.41 17.00
C GLY A 64 11.61 -9.82 17.89
N GLU A 65 10.47 -9.35 17.34
CA GLU A 65 9.35 -8.91 18.18
C GLU A 65 8.22 -9.95 18.17
N SER A 66 7.83 -10.31 19.39
CA SER A 66 6.88 -11.35 19.79
C SER A 66 5.54 -11.29 19.04
N ASP A 67 4.95 -12.46 18.84
CA ASP A 67 3.70 -12.77 18.14
C ASP A 67 2.41 -12.05 18.62
N THR A 68 2.51 -10.99 19.41
CA THR A 68 1.39 -10.36 20.14
C THR A 68 0.93 -9.02 19.58
N SER A 69 1.72 -8.33 18.76
CA SER A 69 1.36 -6.99 18.26
C SER A 69 0.36 -7.01 17.08
N ILE A 70 0.18 -8.18 16.45
CA ILE A 70 -0.72 -8.36 15.30
C ILE A 70 -2.13 -8.81 15.71
N ILE A 71 -2.31 -9.30 16.93
CA ILE A 71 -3.60 -9.77 17.46
C ILE A 71 -4.52 -8.58 17.86
N PHE A 72 -4.04 -7.33 17.88
CA PHE A 72 -4.86 -6.21 18.40
C PHE A 72 -5.86 -5.59 17.41
N VAL A 73 -5.76 -5.83 16.10
CA VAL A 73 -6.79 -5.35 15.16
C VAL A 73 -7.80 -6.46 14.89
N PHE A 74 -8.82 -6.52 15.74
CA PHE A 74 -10.00 -7.40 15.68
C PHE A 74 -9.83 -8.81 16.27
N VAL A 75 -9.80 -8.88 17.61
CA VAL A 75 -10.32 -10.04 18.34
C VAL A 75 -11.77 -9.70 18.72
N PRO A 76 -12.80 -10.25 18.05
CA PRO A 76 -14.12 -10.24 18.63
C PRO A 76 -14.04 -11.06 19.92
N SER A 77 -14.34 -10.40 21.04
CA SER A 77 -14.53 -10.99 22.37
C SER A 77 -15.09 -12.41 22.27
N GLU A 78 -14.45 -13.36 22.95
CA GLU A 78 -14.93 -14.73 23.09
C GLU A 78 -16.43 -14.77 23.40
N THR A 79 -17.20 -15.49 22.59
CA THR A 79 -18.41 -16.15 23.07
C THR A 79 -18.28 -17.63 22.76
N HIS A 80 -17.84 -18.36 23.77
CA HIS A 80 -17.95 -19.80 23.88
C HIS A 80 -19.44 -20.18 23.91
N ILE A 81 -20.05 -20.46 22.75
CA ILE A 81 -21.32 -21.21 22.67
C ILE A 81 -21.19 -22.31 21.61
N ALA A 82 -20.98 -23.50 22.14
CA ALA A 82 -21.51 -24.80 21.72
C ALA A 82 -21.74 -25.07 20.22
N SER A 83 -21.04 -26.12 19.75
CA SER A 83 -21.59 -27.21 18.94
C SER A 83 -23.12 -27.16 18.77
N SER A 84 -23.59 -26.95 17.53
CA SER A 84 -24.75 -27.60 16.90
C SER A 84 -25.14 -26.86 15.61
N ALA A 85 -24.83 -27.49 14.47
CA ALA A 85 -25.54 -27.36 13.18
C ALA A 85 -26.15 -25.98 12.82
N CYS A 86 -25.36 -25.10 12.17
CA CYS A 86 -25.93 -24.14 11.23
C CYS A 86 -25.38 -24.42 9.82
N ARG A 87 -26.18 -25.15 9.06
CA ARG A 87 -26.11 -25.23 7.61
C ARG A 87 -27.06 -24.16 7.03
N ILE A 88 -26.85 -23.87 5.74
CA ILE A 88 -27.78 -23.28 4.74
C ILE A 88 -27.63 -21.75 4.56
N PRO A 89 -27.78 -21.15 3.35
CA PRO A 89 -27.59 -21.63 1.96
C PRO A 89 -26.72 -20.68 1.09
N GLN A 90 -26.39 -21.13 -0.13
CA GLN A 90 -26.18 -20.22 -1.26
C GLN A 90 -27.43 -19.38 -1.52
N LYS A 91 -27.29 -18.05 -1.60
CA LYS A 91 -28.19 -17.24 -2.44
C LYS A 91 -27.39 -16.11 -3.09
N LEU A 92 -27.19 -16.27 -4.40
CA LEU A 92 -26.84 -15.21 -5.35
C LEU A 92 -27.81 -14.03 -5.15
N SER A 93 -27.30 -12.82 -5.01
CA SER A 93 -28.10 -11.60 -5.04
C SER A 93 -27.33 -10.47 -5.74
N PRO A 94 -28.01 -9.64 -6.54
CA PRO A 94 -27.53 -9.16 -7.81
C PRO A 94 -26.91 -7.76 -7.69
N TYR A 95 -25.75 -7.54 -8.31
CA TYR A 95 -25.45 -6.21 -8.82
C TYR A 95 -26.31 -5.98 -10.07
N ALA A 96 -27.59 -5.71 -9.79
CA ALA A 96 -28.55 -5.08 -10.67
C ALA A 96 -28.55 -3.59 -10.31
N LEU A 97 -27.86 -2.80 -11.14
CA LEU A 97 -28.28 -1.50 -11.66
C LEU A 97 -27.77 -1.42 -13.10
#